data_AF-A0A2Y8ZQ08-F1
#
_entry.id   AF-A0A2Y8ZQ08-F1
#
_cell.length_a   1.000
_cell.length_b   1.000
_cell.length_c   1.000
_cell.angle_alpha   90.00
_cell.angle_beta   90.00
_cell.angle_gamma   90.00
#
_symmetry.space_group_name_H-M   'P 1'
#
loop_
_entity.id
_entity.type
_entity.pdbx_description
1 polymer ?
#
loop_
_entity_poly.entity_id
_entity_poly.type
_entity_poly.pdbx_seq_one_letter_code
_entity_poly.pdbx_strand_id
1 'polypeptide(L)'
;MTAALIVILAADPAALEAAQSDVRRVVASVGGGTDAWTKLTDRPLTAVSTQVTGTDITALRTVLAQVATNHEVDLAVTDVVMHTAGPGLLIMDVDSTLIQQEVIELLAAHAGREREVAVVTERAMRGELDFAQSLQQRVAALVGLPESVFEQVRRQVQLSPGARNLITTAKEHGFIVAVVSGGFIEVVGPLAADLGIDHARANALEVRDGVLTGRTTGPIIDRAAKAATLRELATAHGIPLERTVAVGDGANDLDMLAAAGLGIAYNAKPIVREQAHAALNQPHLDSVLFMLGLAADRHSLHSVHD
;
A
#
# COMPACT_ATOMS: atom_id res chain seq x y z
N MET A 1 -14.89 8.63 -24.71
CA MET A 1 -13.50 8.23 -25.00
C MET A 1 -12.79 8.20 -23.67
N THR A 2 -12.30 7.04 -23.25
CA THR A 2 -11.59 6.90 -21.97
C THR A 2 -10.26 7.63 -22.07
N ALA A 3 -10.03 8.55 -21.13
CA ALA A 3 -8.73 9.18 -20.92
C ALA A 3 -8.10 8.55 -19.68
N ALA A 4 -6.80 8.31 -19.74
CA ALA A 4 -6.01 7.79 -18.62
C ALA A 4 -4.75 8.63 -18.46
N LEU A 5 -4.17 8.62 -17.27
CA LEU A 5 -2.81 9.10 -17.06
C LEU A 5 -1.90 7.89 -16.94
N ILE A 6 -0.74 7.97 -17.59
CA ILE A 6 0.37 7.07 -17.32
C ILE A 6 1.41 7.86 -16.53
N VAL A 7 1.86 7.29 -15.42
CA VAL A 7 3.03 7.78 -14.68
C VAL A 7 4.14 6.74 -14.80
N ILE A 8 5.37 7.20 -15.03
CA ILE A 8 6.58 6.39 -14.91
C ILE A 8 7.48 7.03 -13.85
N LEU A 9 7.99 6.20 -12.95
CA LEU A 9 8.92 6.56 -11.90
C LEU A 9 10.17 5.69 -12.01
N ALA A 10 11.35 6.31 -12.05
CA ALA A 10 12.62 5.59 -12.15
C ALA A 10 13.75 6.34 -11.44
N ALA A 11 14.71 5.57 -10.91
CA ALA A 11 15.97 6.11 -10.38
C ALA A 11 16.98 6.41 -11.51
N ASP A 12 16.98 5.60 -12.57
CA ASP A 12 17.86 5.77 -13.74
C ASP A 12 17.15 6.56 -14.85
N PRO A 13 17.67 7.74 -15.25
CA PRO A 13 17.13 8.51 -16.36
C PRO A 13 17.14 7.77 -17.71
N ALA A 14 18.13 6.89 -17.95
CA ALA A 14 18.20 6.14 -19.20
C ALA A 14 17.07 5.10 -19.31
N ALA A 15 16.82 4.37 -18.22
CA ALA A 15 15.67 3.47 -18.09
C ALA A 15 14.34 4.21 -18.29
N LEU A 16 14.23 5.42 -17.74
CA LEU A 16 13.04 6.25 -17.90
C LEU A 16 12.77 6.61 -19.37
N GLU A 17 13.79 7.10 -20.09
CA GLU A 17 13.67 7.50 -21.50
C GLU A 17 13.33 6.30 -22.41
N ALA A 18 13.95 5.14 -22.13
CA ALA A 18 13.65 3.90 -22.82
C ALA A 18 12.20 3.45 -22.57
N ALA A 19 11.74 3.49 -21.32
CA ALA A 19 10.37 3.20 -20.95
C ALA A 19 9.37 4.15 -21.62
N GLN A 20 9.62 5.47 -21.63
CA GLN A 20 8.76 6.45 -22.32
C GLN A 20 8.59 6.14 -23.81
N SER A 21 9.67 5.73 -24.46
CA SER A 21 9.67 5.36 -25.89
C SER A 21 8.85 4.09 -26.13
N ASP A 22 9.00 3.09 -25.27
CA ASP A 22 8.24 1.84 -25.34
C ASP A 22 6.76 2.02 -25.00
N VAL A 23 6.43 2.83 -23.99
CA VAL A 23 5.04 3.21 -23.66
C VAL A 23 4.35 3.80 -24.89
N ARG A 24 4.98 4.76 -25.58
CA ARG A 24 4.41 5.36 -26.80
C ARG A 24 4.12 4.30 -27.87
N ARG A 25 5.05 3.37 -28.10
CA ARG A 25 4.91 2.29 -29.08
C ARG A 25 3.76 1.34 -28.71
N VAL A 26 3.68 0.95 -27.43
CA VAL A 26 2.66 0.01 -26.93
C VAL A 26 1.27 0.65 -26.91
N VAL A 27 1.15 1.90 -26.48
CA VAL A 27 -0.12 2.64 -26.52
C VAL A 27 -0.63 2.76 -27.97
N ALA A 28 0.26 3.06 -28.92
CA ALA A 28 -0.10 3.12 -30.33
C ALA A 28 -0.54 1.76 -30.90
N SER A 29 0.07 0.64 -30.46
CA SER A 29 -0.31 -0.69 -30.96
C SER A 29 -1.69 -1.15 -30.50
N VAL A 30 -2.23 -0.56 -29.42
CA VAL A 30 -3.60 -0.78 -28.94
C VAL A 30 -4.58 0.32 -29.36
N GLY A 31 -4.21 1.14 -30.36
CA GLY A 31 -5.07 2.18 -30.94
C GLY A 31 -5.20 3.46 -30.12
N GLY A 32 -4.37 3.65 -29.10
CA GLY A 32 -4.31 4.87 -28.30
C GLY A 32 -3.29 5.88 -28.80
N GLY A 33 -3.36 7.10 -28.25
CA GLY A 33 -2.35 8.14 -28.44
C GLY A 33 -1.84 8.68 -27.11
N THR A 34 -0.57 9.06 -27.05
CA THR A 34 0.05 9.72 -25.88
C THR A 34 0.28 11.20 -26.16
N ASP A 35 0.01 12.04 -25.17
CA ASP A 35 0.36 13.46 -25.20
C ASP A 35 1.85 13.69 -24.88
N ALA A 36 2.26 14.96 -24.83
CA ALA A 36 3.58 15.35 -24.36
C ALA A 36 3.80 14.91 -22.90
N TRP A 37 5.02 14.44 -22.61
CA TRP A 37 5.39 14.08 -21.24
C TRP A 37 5.59 15.32 -20.39
N THR A 38 5.08 15.27 -19.17
CA THR A 38 5.25 16.30 -18.14
C THR A 38 6.08 15.74 -16.99
N LYS A 39 7.09 16.47 -16.53
CA LYS A 39 7.91 16.08 -15.37
C LYS A 39 7.17 16.39 -14.07
N LEU A 40 7.08 15.41 -13.16
CA LEU A 40 6.47 15.55 -11.83
C LEU A 40 7.52 15.80 -10.74
N THR A 41 8.69 15.16 -10.85
CA THR A 41 9.87 15.41 -10.01
C THR A 41 11.15 14.95 -10.74
N ASP A 42 12.30 15.51 -10.36
CA ASP A 42 13.64 15.03 -10.74
C ASP A 42 14.49 14.52 -9.56
N ARG A 43 14.00 14.64 -8.31
CA ARG A 43 14.69 14.13 -7.12
C ARG A 43 13.71 13.70 -6.01
N PRO A 44 14.07 12.69 -5.19
CA PRO A 44 15.24 11.81 -5.33
C PRO A 44 15.12 10.85 -6.52
N LEU A 45 13.92 10.71 -7.09
CA LEU A 45 13.61 9.91 -8.27
C LEU A 45 13.11 10.82 -9.39
N THR A 46 13.23 10.36 -10.64
CA THR A 46 12.60 11.06 -11.75
C THR A 46 11.22 10.46 -12.02
N ALA A 47 10.21 11.33 -12.02
CA ALA A 47 8.83 10.99 -12.30
C ALA A 47 8.34 11.78 -13.51
N VAL A 48 7.73 11.10 -14.47
CA VAL A 48 7.06 11.74 -15.61
C VAL A 48 5.65 11.21 -15.78
N SER A 49 4.78 12.02 -16.38
CA SER A 49 3.43 11.60 -16.73
C SER A 49 3.05 12.00 -18.16
N THR A 50 2.13 11.25 -18.75
CA THR A 50 1.49 11.59 -20.03
C THR A 50 0.02 11.20 -20.00
N GLN A 51 -0.82 11.99 -20.68
CA GLN A 51 -2.22 11.63 -20.89
C GLN A 51 -2.32 10.69 -22.09
N VAL A 52 -3.24 9.73 -21.97
CA VAL A 52 -3.55 8.76 -23.02
C VAL A 52 -5.03 8.81 -23.34
N THR A 53 -5.35 8.72 -24.63
CA THR A 53 -6.73 8.68 -25.12
C THR A 53 -6.96 7.47 -26.02
N GLY A 54 -8.22 7.04 -26.11
CA GLY A 54 -8.67 6.11 -27.17
C GLY A 54 -8.53 4.63 -26.86
N THR A 55 -8.29 4.24 -25.59
CA THR A 55 -8.14 2.83 -25.22
C THR A 55 -8.63 2.53 -23.81
N ASP A 56 -8.86 1.26 -23.51
CA ASP A 56 -9.34 0.77 -22.23
C ASP A 56 -8.21 0.71 -21.18
N ILE A 57 -8.50 1.13 -19.94
CA ILE A 57 -7.49 1.21 -18.88
C ILE A 57 -6.98 -0.19 -18.46
N THR A 58 -7.84 -1.19 -18.48
CA THR A 58 -7.47 -2.57 -18.09
C THR A 58 -6.52 -3.13 -19.14
N ALA A 59 -6.85 -2.95 -20.42
CA ALA A 59 -5.97 -3.34 -21.52
C ALA A 59 -4.60 -2.64 -21.42
N LEU A 60 -4.57 -1.33 -21.13
CA LEU A 60 -3.33 -0.59 -20.92
C LEU A 60 -2.49 -1.14 -19.77
N ARG A 61 -3.10 -1.40 -18.59
CA ARG A 61 -2.39 -1.96 -17.45
C ARG A 61 -1.72 -3.28 -17.81
N THR A 62 -2.43 -4.17 -18.51
CA THR A 62 -1.87 -5.46 -18.95
C THR A 62 -0.68 -5.29 -19.89
N VAL A 63 -0.78 -4.47 -20.93
CA VAL A 63 0.30 -4.34 -21.92
C VAL A 63 1.50 -3.54 -21.39
N LEU A 64 1.25 -2.58 -20.49
CA LEU A 64 2.30 -1.72 -19.92
C LEU A 64 3.01 -2.34 -18.72
N ALA A 65 2.42 -3.36 -18.06
CA ALA A 65 3.11 -4.13 -17.03
C ALA A 65 4.44 -4.72 -17.55
N GLN A 66 4.46 -5.21 -18.79
CA GLN A 66 5.69 -5.73 -19.40
C GLN A 66 6.75 -4.64 -19.65
N VAL A 67 6.32 -3.41 -19.97
CA VAL A 67 7.23 -2.26 -20.12
C VAL A 67 7.88 -1.94 -18.79
N ALA A 68 7.10 -1.91 -17.71
CA ALA A 68 7.62 -1.68 -16.36
C ALA A 68 8.69 -2.71 -15.98
N THR A 69 8.43 -4.00 -16.24
CA THR A 69 9.39 -5.08 -15.97
C THR A 69 10.64 -5.00 -16.84
N ASN A 70 10.50 -4.76 -18.15
CA ASN A 70 11.63 -4.77 -19.09
C ASN A 70 12.64 -3.65 -18.84
N HIS A 71 12.15 -2.50 -18.36
CA HIS A 71 12.97 -1.33 -18.12
C HIS A 71 13.28 -1.11 -16.63
N GLU A 72 12.85 -2.01 -15.75
CA GLU A 72 13.03 -1.91 -14.29
C GLU A 72 12.52 -0.55 -13.73
N VAL A 73 11.38 -0.09 -14.24
CA VAL A 73 10.71 1.14 -13.80
C VAL A 73 9.40 0.84 -13.09
N ASP A 74 8.96 1.75 -12.24
CA ASP A 74 7.62 1.70 -11.67
C ASP A 74 6.65 2.47 -12.59
N LEU A 75 5.49 1.88 -12.86
CA LEU A 75 4.51 2.43 -13.80
C LEU A 75 3.11 2.30 -13.23
N ALA A 76 2.35 3.39 -13.26
CA ALA A 76 0.92 3.40 -12.95
C ALA A 76 0.11 3.84 -14.16
N VAL A 77 -1.05 3.21 -14.33
CA VAL A 77 -2.10 3.68 -15.24
C VAL A 77 -3.35 3.93 -14.43
N THR A 78 -3.85 5.15 -14.51
CA THR A 78 -4.91 5.67 -13.63
C THR A 78 -5.98 6.35 -14.47
N ASP A 79 -7.23 6.24 -14.02
CA ASP A 79 -8.37 6.82 -14.71
C ASP A 79 -8.30 8.36 -14.67
N VAL A 80 -8.75 9.03 -15.73
CA VAL A 80 -8.82 10.50 -15.77
C VAL A 80 -9.56 11.09 -14.57
N VAL A 81 -10.56 10.40 -14.02
CA VAL A 81 -11.30 10.84 -12.82
C VAL A 81 -10.35 10.96 -11.62
N MET A 82 -9.39 10.04 -11.47
CA MET A 82 -8.42 10.07 -10.37
C MET A 82 -7.54 11.33 -10.41
N HIS A 83 -7.28 11.89 -11.59
CA HIS A 83 -6.47 13.11 -11.74
C HIS A 83 -7.27 14.39 -11.81
N THR A 84 -8.48 14.34 -12.37
CA THR A 84 -9.32 15.53 -12.55
C THR A 84 -10.13 15.86 -11.30
N ALA A 85 -10.69 14.85 -10.63
CA ALA A 85 -11.41 15.01 -9.37
C ALA A 85 -10.52 14.77 -8.14
N GLY A 86 -9.32 14.23 -8.35
CA GLY A 86 -8.38 13.86 -7.28
C GLY A 86 -8.78 12.58 -6.55
N PRO A 87 -7.81 11.90 -5.91
CA PRO A 87 -8.10 10.80 -4.99
C PRO A 87 -8.96 11.29 -3.81
N GLY A 88 -9.84 10.43 -3.30
CA GLY A 88 -10.70 10.71 -2.15
C GLY A 88 -10.33 9.91 -0.90
N LEU A 89 -9.83 8.69 -1.07
CA LEU A 89 -9.49 7.78 0.03
C LEU A 89 -8.16 7.09 -0.27
N LEU A 90 -7.24 7.16 0.68
CA LEU A 90 -6.03 6.35 0.75
C LEU A 90 -6.20 5.32 1.88
N ILE A 91 -6.21 4.04 1.55
CA ILE A 91 -6.20 2.95 2.53
C ILE A 91 -4.91 2.14 2.40
N MET A 92 -4.28 1.82 3.52
CA MET A 92 -2.99 1.12 3.53
C MET A 92 -3.01 -0.10 4.46
N ASP A 93 -2.26 -1.14 4.09
CA ASP A 93 -1.81 -2.11 5.09
C ASP A 93 -0.84 -1.45 6.10
N VAL A 94 -0.65 -2.11 7.24
CA VAL A 94 0.24 -1.66 8.30
C VAL A 94 1.58 -2.39 8.24
N ASP A 95 1.57 -3.68 8.57
CA ASP A 95 2.79 -4.51 8.62
C ASP A 95 3.43 -4.55 7.23
N SER A 96 4.76 -4.42 7.16
CA SER A 96 5.55 -4.37 5.92
C SER A 96 5.13 -3.31 4.87
N THR A 97 4.21 -2.39 5.22
CA THR A 97 3.70 -1.32 4.33
C THR A 97 3.82 0.04 5.01
N LEU A 98 2.96 0.37 5.98
CA LEU A 98 3.07 1.63 6.75
C LEU A 98 4.27 1.60 7.70
N ILE A 99 4.57 0.42 8.24
CA ILE A 99 5.70 0.16 9.12
C ILE A 99 6.61 -0.91 8.51
N GLN A 100 7.85 -0.95 8.96
CA GLN A 100 8.86 -1.86 8.39
C GLN A 100 8.83 -3.27 8.98
N GLN A 101 8.14 -3.45 10.11
CA GLN A 101 8.10 -4.71 10.85
C GLN A 101 6.76 -5.43 10.72
N GLU A 102 6.78 -6.71 11.10
CA GLU A 102 5.58 -7.48 11.43
C GLU A 102 5.32 -7.37 12.94
N VAL A 103 4.23 -6.71 13.35
CA VAL A 103 3.92 -6.47 14.77
C VAL A 103 3.86 -7.79 15.57
N ILE A 104 3.35 -8.85 14.95
CA ILE A 104 3.24 -10.17 15.61
C ILE A 104 4.60 -10.80 15.90
N GLU A 105 5.62 -10.52 15.08
CA GLU A 105 6.99 -10.99 15.30
C GLU A 105 7.65 -10.23 16.45
N LEU A 106 7.42 -8.91 16.52
CA LEU A 106 7.85 -8.10 17.67
C LEU A 106 7.21 -8.57 18.97
N LEU A 107 5.92 -8.90 18.97
CA LEU A 107 5.24 -9.50 20.13
C LEU A 107 5.86 -10.86 20.49
N ALA A 108 6.10 -11.71 19.49
CA ALA A 108 6.67 -13.04 19.70
C ALA A 108 8.13 -13.00 20.20
N ALA A 109 8.89 -11.95 19.88
CA ALA A 109 10.23 -11.73 20.43
C ALA A 109 10.21 -11.60 21.96
N HIS A 110 9.21 -10.91 22.53
CA HIS A 110 9.02 -10.84 23.98
C HIS A 110 8.64 -12.20 24.61
N ALA A 111 8.11 -13.13 23.81
CA ALA A 111 7.85 -14.51 24.23
C ALA A 111 9.03 -15.47 23.95
N GLY A 112 10.13 -14.99 23.35
CA GLY A 112 11.25 -15.82 22.90
C GLY A 112 10.91 -16.74 21.72
N ARG A 113 9.85 -16.43 20.95
CA ARG A 113 9.30 -17.24 19.85
C ARG A 113 9.28 -16.55 18.49
N GLU A 114 10.02 -15.46 18.33
CA GLU A 114 10.11 -14.68 17.08
C GLU A 114 10.37 -15.56 15.85
N ARG A 115 11.41 -16.41 15.88
CA ARG A 115 11.76 -17.28 14.74
C ARG A 115 10.66 -18.26 14.36
N GLU A 116 9.95 -18.81 15.34
CA GLU A 116 8.83 -19.73 15.11
C GLU A 116 7.69 -19.01 14.38
N VAL A 117 7.35 -17.81 14.85
CA VAL A 117 6.28 -16.99 14.28
C VAL A 117 6.65 -16.48 12.90
N ALA A 118 7.87 -15.99 12.69
CA ALA A 118 8.33 -15.48 11.40
C ALA A 118 8.25 -16.51 10.27
N VAL A 119 8.58 -17.78 10.55
CA VAL A 119 8.45 -18.88 9.57
C VAL A 119 6.98 -19.08 9.16
N VAL A 120 6.04 -18.96 10.09
CA VAL A 120 4.60 -19.08 9.80
C VAL A 120 4.07 -17.85 9.07
N THR A 121 4.54 -16.64 9.43
CA THR A 121 4.19 -15.38 8.77
C THR A 121 4.59 -15.41 7.30
N GLU A 122 5.85 -15.72 6.98
CA GLU A 122 6.34 -15.70 5.60
C GLU A 122 5.57 -16.69 4.70
N ARG A 123 5.23 -17.88 5.22
CA ARG A 123 4.44 -18.87 4.49
C ARG A 123 3.00 -18.38 4.24
N ALA A 124 2.38 -17.73 5.21
CA ALA A 124 1.05 -17.16 5.06
C ALA A 124 1.03 -15.99 4.06
N MET A 125 2.02 -15.10 4.09
CA MET A 125 2.15 -13.99 3.14
C MET A 125 2.37 -14.46 1.70
N ARG A 126 2.99 -15.63 1.51
CA ARG A 126 3.11 -16.31 0.20
C ARG A 126 1.84 -17.02 -0.26
N GLY A 127 0.80 -17.08 0.58
CA GLY A 127 -0.44 -17.78 0.31
C GLY A 127 -0.37 -19.30 0.49
N GLU A 128 0.65 -19.82 1.17
CA GLU A 128 0.81 -21.28 1.42
C GLU A 128 -0.05 -21.81 2.57
N LEU A 129 -0.58 -20.92 3.42
CA LEU A 129 -1.40 -21.24 4.58
C LEU A 129 -2.68 -20.40 4.57
N ASP A 130 -3.77 -20.99 5.05
CA ASP A 130 -5.00 -20.24 5.34
C ASP A 130 -4.72 -19.15 6.39
N PHE A 131 -5.25 -17.95 6.15
CA PHE A 131 -4.97 -16.79 6.99
C PHE A 131 -5.44 -16.97 8.44
N ALA A 132 -6.66 -17.48 8.65
CA ALA A 132 -7.22 -17.65 9.98
C ALA A 132 -6.46 -18.72 10.76
N GLN A 133 -6.09 -19.83 10.11
CA GLN A 133 -5.26 -20.88 10.71
C GLN A 133 -3.86 -20.37 11.07
N SER A 134 -3.21 -19.64 10.16
CA SER A 134 -1.91 -19.01 10.41
C SER A 134 -1.97 -18.01 11.56
N LEU A 135 -3.01 -17.15 11.59
CA LEU A 135 -3.21 -16.18 12.66
C LEU A 135 -3.39 -16.88 14.01
N GLN A 136 -4.23 -17.91 14.08
CA GLN A 136 -4.42 -18.68 15.31
C GLN A 136 -3.11 -19.31 15.81
N GLN A 137 -2.32 -19.90 14.91
CA GLN A 137 -1.04 -20.51 15.26
C GLN A 137 -0.05 -19.46 15.81
N ARG A 138 0.08 -18.32 15.13
CA ARG A 138 1.02 -17.26 15.55
C ARG A 138 0.59 -16.60 16.86
N VAL A 139 -0.71 -16.36 17.05
CA VAL A 139 -1.24 -15.75 18.28
C VAL A 139 -1.12 -16.71 19.47
N ALA A 140 -1.21 -18.03 19.26
CA ALA A 140 -0.97 -19.01 20.32
C ALA A 140 0.46 -18.95 20.89
N ALA A 141 1.45 -18.44 20.13
CA ALA A 141 2.80 -18.24 20.62
C ALA A 141 2.93 -17.08 21.62
N LEU A 142 1.88 -16.25 21.77
CA LEU A 142 1.88 -15.05 22.60
C LEU A 142 1.30 -15.25 24.01
N VAL A 143 0.84 -16.46 24.34
CA VAL A 143 0.19 -16.78 25.62
C VAL A 143 1.07 -16.39 26.80
N GLY A 144 0.48 -15.67 27.77
CA GLY A 144 1.13 -15.30 29.03
C GLY A 144 1.95 -14.02 28.98
N LEU A 145 2.10 -13.39 27.81
CA LEU A 145 2.67 -12.04 27.75
C LEU A 145 1.80 -11.04 28.51
N PRO A 146 2.38 -10.13 29.30
CA PRO A 146 1.62 -9.08 29.98
C PRO A 146 1.08 -8.07 28.97
N GLU A 147 -0.08 -7.47 29.22
CA GLU A 147 -0.69 -6.44 28.35
C GLU A 147 0.23 -5.24 28.10
N SER A 148 1.18 -4.97 29.01
CA SER A 148 2.20 -3.93 28.86
C SER A 148 3.11 -4.13 27.64
N VAL A 149 3.13 -5.33 27.06
CA VAL A 149 3.91 -5.65 25.86
C VAL A 149 3.52 -4.78 24.66
N PHE A 150 2.26 -4.35 24.56
CA PHE A 150 1.79 -3.52 23.45
C PHE A 150 2.55 -2.19 23.37
N GLU A 151 2.73 -1.52 24.51
CA GLU A 151 3.47 -0.27 24.57
C GLU A 151 4.97 -0.50 24.31
N GLN A 152 5.52 -1.65 24.73
CA GLN A 152 6.92 -2.00 24.44
C GLN A 152 7.15 -2.25 22.94
N VAL A 153 6.20 -2.89 22.26
CA VAL A 153 6.24 -3.09 20.81
C VAL A 153 6.05 -1.78 20.07
N ARG A 154 5.11 -0.92 20.50
CA ARG A 154 4.86 0.39 19.89
C ARG A 154 6.12 1.27 19.84
N ARG A 155 6.98 1.21 20.87
CA ARG A 155 8.27 1.93 20.87
C ARG A 155 9.32 1.38 19.89
N GLN A 156 9.14 0.15 19.42
CA GLN A 156 10.05 -0.52 18.47
C GLN A 156 9.59 -0.37 17.02
N VAL A 157 8.33 0.00 16.79
CA VAL A 157 7.76 0.21 15.46
C VAL A 157 8.50 1.34 14.76
N GLN A 158 8.98 1.07 13.55
CA GLN A 158 9.57 2.06 12.65
C GLN A 158 8.65 2.24 11.45
N LEU A 159 8.34 3.49 11.15
CA LEU A 159 7.58 3.83 9.95
C LEU A 159 8.40 3.51 8.71
N SER A 160 7.72 3.11 7.64
CA SER A 160 8.33 3.03 6.33
C SER A 160 8.81 4.42 5.89
N PRO A 161 9.98 4.53 5.23
CA PRO A 161 10.47 5.82 4.76
C PRO A 161 9.42 6.55 3.92
N GLY A 162 9.20 7.83 4.21
CA GLY A 162 8.18 8.64 3.53
C GLY A 162 6.75 8.48 4.05
N ALA A 163 6.44 7.53 4.95
CA ALA A 163 5.07 7.30 5.43
C ALA A 163 4.41 8.56 6.04
N ARG A 164 5.13 9.31 6.89
CA ARG A 164 4.61 10.57 7.47
C ARG A 164 4.32 11.62 6.40
N ASN A 165 5.19 11.71 5.39
CA ASN A 165 5.04 12.65 4.29
C ASN A 165 3.84 12.29 3.40
N LEU A 166 3.67 11.00 3.10
CA LEU A 166 2.49 10.50 2.39
C LEU A 166 1.21 10.89 3.10
N ILE A 167 1.10 10.58 4.40
CA ILE A 167 -0.10 10.86 5.19
C ILE A 167 -0.38 12.36 5.24
N THR A 168 0.63 13.16 5.59
CA THR A 168 0.48 14.63 5.67
C THR A 168 0.02 15.20 4.34
N THR A 169 0.71 14.86 3.25
CA THR A 169 0.40 15.38 1.91
C THR A 169 -0.98 14.91 1.42
N ALA A 170 -1.34 13.66 1.67
CA ALA A 170 -2.66 13.13 1.33
C ALA A 170 -3.77 13.93 2.04
N LYS A 171 -3.59 14.23 3.34
CA LYS A 171 -4.55 15.05 4.10
C LYS A 171 -4.61 16.48 3.61
N GLU A 172 -3.48 17.10 3.24
CA GLU A 172 -3.44 18.44 2.64
C GLU A 172 -4.18 18.50 1.30
N HIS A 173 -4.24 17.38 0.57
CA HIS A 173 -5.03 17.23 -0.66
C HIS A 173 -6.49 16.78 -0.39
N GLY A 174 -6.90 16.69 0.88
CA GLY A 174 -8.28 16.38 1.27
C GLY A 174 -8.63 14.89 1.21
N PHE A 175 -7.64 14.00 1.21
CA PHE A 175 -7.91 12.56 1.23
C PHE A 175 -8.35 12.15 2.63
N ILE A 176 -9.31 11.24 2.71
CA ILE A 176 -9.47 10.43 3.91
C ILE A 176 -8.34 9.41 3.93
N VAL A 177 -7.65 9.28 5.07
CA VAL A 177 -6.58 8.30 5.24
C VAL A 177 -7.02 7.22 6.21
N ALA A 178 -6.85 5.96 5.81
CA ALA A 178 -7.25 4.79 6.60
C ALA A 178 -6.15 3.72 6.61
N VAL A 179 -6.15 2.90 7.66
CA VAL A 179 -5.34 1.68 7.74
C VAL A 179 -6.21 0.46 8.03
N VAL A 180 -5.90 -0.64 7.36
CA VAL A 180 -6.55 -1.93 7.59
C VAL A 180 -5.52 -3.05 7.64
N SER A 181 -5.43 -3.73 8.78
CA SER A 181 -4.33 -4.64 9.10
C SER A 181 -4.80 -6.01 9.56
N GLY A 182 -4.03 -7.05 9.21
CA GLY A 182 -4.13 -8.38 9.82
C GLY A 182 -3.45 -8.47 11.19
N GLY A 183 -2.72 -7.44 11.61
CA GLY A 183 -2.14 -7.26 12.93
C GLY A 183 -3.18 -6.85 13.97
N PHE A 184 -2.78 -6.05 14.96
CA PHE A 184 -3.55 -5.87 16.21
C PHE A 184 -3.86 -4.40 16.53
N ILE A 185 -5.12 -4.12 16.85
CA ILE A 185 -5.63 -2.76 17.08
C ILE A 185 -4.98 -2.09 18.29
N GLU A 186 -4.51 -2.87 19.25
CA GLU A 186 -3.80 -2.39 20.44
C GLU A 186 -2.46 -1.70 20.09
N VAL A 187 -1.87 -2.03 18.94
CA VAL A 187 -0.68 -1.34 18.39
C VAL A 187 -1.08 -0.37 17.28
N VAL A 188 -1.95 -0.80 16.36
CA VAL A 188 -2.35 -0.02 15.18
C VAL A 188 -3.14 1.23 15.55
N GLY A 189 -4.05 1.15 16.53
CA GLY A 189 -4.91 2.26 16.93
C GLY A 189 -4.13 3.47 17.45
N PRO A 190 -3.27 3.31 18.46
CA PRO A 190 -2.41 4.39 18.94
C PRO A 190 -1.48 4.94 17.85
N LEU A 191 -0.89 4.08 17.02
CA LEU A 191 -0.05 4.50 15.90
C LEU A 191 -0.82 5.38 14.90
N ALA A 192 -2.03 4.96 14.53
CA ALA A 192 -2.90 5.71 13.63
C ALA A 192 -3.28 7.07 14.23
N ALA A 193 -3.61 7.12 15.52
CA ALA A 193 -3.90 8.37 16.22
C ALA A 193 -2.71 9.33 16.23
N ASP A 194 -1.49 8.83 16.53
CA ASP A 194 -0.25 9.62 16.53
C ASP A 194 0.09 10.20 15.15
N LEU A 195 -0.34 9.52 14.07
CA LEU A 195 -0.16 9.96 12.69
C LEU A 195 -1.31 10.82 12.15
N GLY A 196 -2.39 10.98 12.92
CA GLY A 196 -3.60 11.65 12.48
C GLY A 196 -4.32 10.89 11.36
N ILE A 197 -4.25 9.57 11.32
CA ILE A 197 -5.02 8.74 10.37
C ILE A 197 -6.49 8.70 10.81
N ASP A 198 -7.41 8.84 9.86
CA ASP A 198 -8.83 9.06 10.16
C ASP A 198 -9.56 7.76 10.55
N HIS A 199 -9.14 6.61 10.02
CA HIS A 199 -9.73 5.30 10.30
C HIS A 199 -8.67 4.22 10.52
N ALA A 200 -8.86 3.37 11.53
CA ALA A 200 -8.02 2.20 11.77
C ALA A 200 -8.87 0.97 12.05
N ARG A 201 -8.55 -0.14 11.38
CA ARG A 201 -9.20 -1.44 11.60
C ARG A 201 -8.15 -2.55 11.63
N ALA A 202 -8.19 -3.40 12.64
CA ALA A 202 -7.28 -4.53 12.80
C ALA A 202 -7.94 -5.63 13.63
N ASN A 203 -7.29 -6.80 13.74
CA ASN A 203 -7.70 -7.81 14.72
C ASN A 203 -7.51 -7.26 16.15
N ALA A 204 -8.14 -7.88 17.14
CA ALA A 204 -7.93 -7.54 18.55
C ALA A 204 -7.45 -8.79 19.30
N LEU A 205 -6.51 -8.62 20.23
CA LEU A 205 -6.00 -9.72 21.06
C LEU A 205 -6.85 -9.86 22.32
N GLU A 206 -7.13 -11.10 22.72
CA GLU A 206 -7.83 -11.34 23.98
C GLU A 206 -6.86 -11.20 25.17
N VAL A 207 -7.18 -10.26 26.06
CA VAL A 207 -6.51 -10.07 27.35
C VAL A 207 -7.43 -10.58 28.47
N ARG A 208 -6.90 -11.38 29.39
CA ARG A 208 -7.57 -11.76 30.64
C ARG A 208 -6.58 -11.65 31.79
N ASP A 209 -7.02 -11.08 32.90
CA ASP A 209 -6.19 -10.90 34.10
C ASP A 209 -4.83 -10.22 33.81
N GLY A 210 -4.83 -9.26 32.87
CA GLY A 210 -3.64 -8.49 32.47
C GLY A 210 -2.65 -9.24 31.57
N VAL A 211 -3.00 -10.42 31.05
CA VAL A 211 -2.13 -11.22 30.16
C VAL A 211 -2.85 -11.66 28.88
N LEU A 212 -2.08 -11.86 27.81
CA LEU A 212 -2.57 -12.38 26.53
C LEU A 212 -2.95 -13.86 26.67
N THR A 213 -4.15 -14.21 26.18
CA THR A 213 -4.64 -15.59 26.24
C THR A 213 -4.23 -16.44 25.04
N GLY A 214 -3.55 -15.85 24.06
CA GLY A 214 -3.25 -16.48 22.78
C GLY A 214 -4.47 -16.72 21.89
N ARG A 215 -5.48 -15.84 21.96
CA ARG A 215 -6.63 -15.81 21.06
C ARG A 215 -6.90 -14.37 20.60
N THR A 216 -7.65 -14.24 19.51
CA THR A 216 -8.21 -12.96 19.07
C THR A 216 -9.65 -12.79 19.55
N THR A 217 -10.15 -11.55 19.56
CA THR A 217 -11.57 -11.23 19.80
C THR A 217 -12.17 -10.54 18.58
N GLY A 218 -13.48 -10.67 18.41
CA GLY A 218 -14.20 -10.07 17.30
C GLY A 218 -13.99 -10.77 15.95
N PRO A 219 -14.42 -10.15 14.84
CA PRO A 219 -14.23 -10.69 13.50
C PRO A 219 -12.76 -10.66 13.09
N ILE A 220 -12.34 -11.67 12.33
CA ILE A 220 -11.00 -11.71 11.76
C ILE A 220 -10.91 -10.74 10.58
N ILE A 221 -9.89 -9.89 10.57
CA ILE A 221 -9.55 -9.02 9.45
C ILE A 221 -8.68 -9.80 8.47
N ASP A 222 -9.35 -10.58 7.63
CA ASP A 222 -8.75 -11.34 6.54
C ASP A 222 -8.73 -10.55 5.21
N ARG A 223 -8.32 -11.21 4.13
CA ARG A 223 -8.26 -10.64 2.78
C ARG A 223 -9.59 -10.04 2.31
N ALA A 224 -10.70 -10.73 2.55
CA ALA A 224 -12.03 -10.26 2.17
C ALA A 224 -12.47 -9.07 3.05
N ALA A 225 -12.15 -9.10 4.34
CA ALA A 225 -12.43 -8.02 5.27
C ALA A 225 -11.69 -6.73 4.91
N LYS A 226 -10.44 -6.81 4.41
CA LYS A 226 -9.71 -5.62 3.91
C LYS A 226 -10.45 -4.95 2.74
N ALA A 227 -10.89 -5.73 1.75
CA ALA A 227 -11.66 -5.22 0.63
C ALA A 227 -13.05 -4.70 1.03
N ALA A 228 -13.71 -5.35 1.99
CA ALA A 228 -14.97 -4.88 2.55
C ALA A 228 -14.81 -3.53 3.26
N THR A 229 -13.72 -3.37 4.01
CA THR A 229 -13.38 -2.12 4.73
C THR A 229 -13.18 -0.96 3.76
N LEU A 230 -12.46 -1.18 2.66
CA LEU A 230 -12.31 -0.18 1.60
C LEU A 230 -13.68 0.29 1.08
N ARG A 231 -14.57 -0.65 0.71
CA ARG A 231 -15.90 -0.33 0.15
C ARG A 231 -16.80 0.37 1.17
N GLU A 232 -16.75 -0.07 2.43
CA GLU A 232 -17.50 0.52 3.53
C GLU A 232 -17.10 1.98 3.74
N LEU A 233 -15.80 2.25 3.85
CA LEU A 233 -15.28 3.62 4.04
C LEU A 233 -15.57 4.50 2.82
N ALA A 234 -15.35 3.97 1.61
CA ALA A 234 -15.68 4.69 0.37
C ALA A 234 -17.16 5.10 0.34
N THR A 235 -18.06 4.18 0.69
CA THR A 235 -19.50 4.45 0.77
C THR A 235 -19.84 5.46 1.86
N ALA A 236 -19.28 5.31 3.07
CA ALA A 236 -19.54 6.18 4.21
C ALA A 236 -19.14 7.65 3.94
N HIS A 237 -18.10 7.86 3.13
CA HIS A 237 -17.60 9.19 2.77
C HIS A 237 -18.11 9.68 1.40
N GLY A 238 -18.96 8.92 0.70
CA GLY A 238 -19.48 9.29 -0.62
C GLY A 238 -18.38 9.35 -1.69
N ILE A 239 -17.34 8.53 -1.57
CA ILE A 239 -16.20 8.47 -2.49
C ILE A 239 -16.42 7.30 -3.46
N PRO A 240 -16.51 7.56 -4.79
CA PRO A 240 -16.54 6.50 -5.80
C PRO A 240 -15.27 5.64 -5.74
N LEU A 241 -15.38 4.33 -6.00
CA LEU A 241 -14.23 3.40 -5.92
C LEU A 241 -13.09 3.79 -6.87
N GLU A 242 -13.41 4.39 -8.01
CA GLU A 242 -12.46 4.89 -8.99
C GLU A 242 -11.58 6.02 -8.44
N ARG A 243 -11.94 6.62 -7.30
CA ARG A 243 -11.17 7.65 -6.58
C ARG A 243 -10.48 7.11 -5.31
N THR A 244 -10.48 5.80 -5.12
CA THR A 244 -9.82 5.16 -3.98
C THR A 244 -8.45 4.61 -4.37
N VAL A 245 -7.51 4.69 -3.43
CA VAL A 245 -6.14 4.22 -3.55
C VAL A 245 -5.90 3.22 -2.43
N ALA A 246 -5.47 2.02 -2.77
CA ALA A 246 -5.07 0.99 -1.81
C ALA A 246 -3.58 0.68 -1.95
N VAL A 247 -2.88 0.53 -0.82
CA VAL A 247 -1.46 0.17 -0.78
C VAL A 247 -1.24 -1.02 0.15
N GLY A 248 -0.49 -2.01 -0.29
CA GLY A 248 -0.16 -3.21 0.50
C GLY A 248 0.98 -4.00 -0.14
N ASP A 249 1.53 -4.97 0.57
CA ASP A 249 2.70 -5.75 0.15
C ASP A 249 2.43 -7.26 0.01
N GLY A 250 1.36 -7.76 0.64
CA GLY A 250 1.11 -9.18 0.82
C GLY A 250 -0.09 -9.74 0.05
N ALA A 251 -0.15 -11.07 -0.04
CA ALA A 251 -1.27 -11.76 -0.72
C ALA A 251 -2.63 -11.55 -0.01
N ASN A 252 -2.59 -11.18 1.28
CA ASN A 252 -3.73 -10.74 2.09
C ASN A 252 -4.34 -9.42 1.61
N ASP A 253 -3.64 -8.61 0.81
CA ASP A 253 -4.14 -7.32 0.32
C ASP A 253 -4.80 -7.38 -1.05
N LEU A 254 -4.61 -8.49 -1.78
CA LEU A 254 -4.98 -8.60 -3.19
C LEU A 254 -6.44 -8.22 -3.50
N ASP A 255 -7.39 -8.58 -2.64
CA ASP A 255 -8.80 -8.20 -2.86
C ASP A 255 -9.04 -6.70 -2.63
N MET A 256 -8.32 -6.09 -1.69
CA MET A 256 -8.37 -4.65 -1.44
C MET A 256 -7.72 -3.89 -2.59
N LEU A 257 -6.55 -4.32 -3.04
CA LEU A 257 -5.84 -3.73 -4.18
C LEU A 257 -6.67 -3.82 -5.47
N ALA A 258 -7.30 -4.97 -5.72
CA ALA A 258 -8.16 -5.17 -6.89
C ALA A 258 -9.46 -4.36 -6.82
N ALA A 259 -10.00 -4.11 -5.62
CA ALA A 259 -11.24 -3.35 -5.44
C ALA A 259 -11.05 -1.82 -5.54
N ALA A 260 -9.82 -1.32 -5.36
CA ALA A 260 -9.51 0.10 -5.43
C ALA A 260 -9.41 0.61 -6.88
N GLY A 261 -9.64 1.91 -7.08
CA GLY A 261 -9.41 2.58 -8.38
C GLY A 261 -7.95 2.50 -8.81
N LEU A 262 -7.04 2.59 -7.84
CA LEU A 262 -5.62 2.27 -7.97
C LEU A 262 -5.17 1.41 -6.80
N GLY A 263 -4.68 0.22 -7.09
CA GLY A 263 -4.11 -0.71 -6.13
C GLY A 263 -2.61 -0.82 -6.36
N ILE A 264 -1.81 -0.42 -5.37
CA ILE A 264 -0.36 -0.34 -5.46
C ILE A 264 0.26 -1.42 -4.60
N ALA A 265 1.03 -2.31 -5.22
CA ALA A 265 1.89 -3.26 -4.53
C ALA A 265 3.20 -2.56 -4.11
N TYR A 266 3.39 -2.30 -2.82
CA TYR A 266 4.57 -1.60 -2.30
C TYR A 266 5.63 -2.60 -1.81
N ASN A 267 6.82 -2.59 -2.44
CA ASN A 267 7.92 -3.53 -2.13
C ASN A 267 7.45 -4.99 -1.94
N ALA A 268 6.44 -5.35 -2.72
CA ALA A 268 5.59 -6.50 -2.48
C ALA A 268 6.20 -7.80 -3.00
N LYS A 269 5.66 -8.93 -2.51
CA LYS A 269 6.04 -10.26 -3.04
C LYS A 269 5.65 -10.38 -4.53
N PRO A 270 6.35 -11.21 -5.34
CA PRO A 270 6.11 -11.30 -6.79
C PRO A 270 4.65 -11.53 -7.18
N ILE A 271 3.95 -12.44 -6.50
CA ILE A 271 2.53 -12.74 -6.75
C ILE A 271 1.62 -11.52 -6.59
N VAL A 272 1.97 -10.60 -5.69
CA VAL A 272 1.20 -9.37 -5.44
C VAL A 272 1.49 -8.34 -6.52
N ARG A 273 2.76 -8.18 -6.90
CA ARG A 273 3.19 -7.30 -7.99
C ARG A 273 2.55 -7.65 -9.33
N GLU A 274 2.39 -8.94 -9.61
CA GLU A 274 1.77 -9.44 -10.85
C GLU A 274 0.26 -9.19 -10.93
N GLN A 275 -0.42 -9.04 -9.78
CA GLN A 275 -1.88 -8.92 -9.71
C GLN A 275 -2.37 -7.50 -9.38
N ALA A 276 -1.52 -6.65 -8.81
CA ALA A 276 -1.87 -5.27 -8.51
C ALA A 276 -1.95 -4.40 -9.78
N HIS A 277 -2.63 -3.25 -9.67
CA HIS A 277 -2.74 -2.30 -10.77
C HIS A 277 -1.40 -1.62 -11.10
N ALA A 278 -0.56 -1.45 -10.10
CA ALA A 278 0.78 -0.91 -10.21
C ALA A 278 1.69 -1.53 -9.13
N ALA A 279 3.00 -1.58 -9.39
CA ALA A 279 4.00 -1.91 -8.39
C ALA A 279 4.86 -0.67 -8.12
N LEU A 280 5.20 -0.45 -6.86
CA LEU A 280 6.14 0.56 -6.41
C LEU A 280 7.31 -0.15 -5.71
N ASN A 281 8.46 -0.17 -6.35
CA ASN A 281 9.65 -0.89 -5.89
C ASN A 281 10.75 0.06 -5.36
N GLN A 282 10.39 1.32 -5.13
CA GLN A 282 11.28 2.31 -4.53
C GLN A 282 11.23 2.26 -2.99
N PRO A 283 12.30 2.68 -2.29
CA PRO A 283 12.38 2.57 -0.84
C PRO A 283 11.51 3.57 -0.08
N HIS A 284 10.75 4.45 -0.76
CA HIS A 284 9.98 5.53 -0.13
C HIS A 284 8.48 5.42 -0.44
N LEU A 285 7.67 5.24 0.60
CA LEU A 285 6.23 5.04 0.52
C LEU A 285 5.49 6.28 -0.03
N ASP A 286 6.01 7.48 0.20
CA ASP A 286 5.47 8.73 -0.37
C ASP A 286 5.62 8.83 -1.90
N SER A 287 6.36 7.93 -2.53
CA SER A 287 6.36 7.80 -4.00
C SER A 287 4.98 7.43 -4.56
N VAL A 288 4.06 6.94 -3.72
CA VAL A 288 2.64 6.80 -4.05
C VAL A 288 2.05 8.12 -4.55
N LEU A 289 2.48 9.28 -4.03
CA LEU A 289 2.02 10.60 -4.48
C LEU A 289 2.35 10.83 -5.96
N PHE A 290 3.53 10.44 -6.41
CA PHE A 290 3.93 10.54 -7.82
C PHE A 290 3.11 9.62 -8.70
N MET A 291 2.82 8.39 -8.25
CA MET A 291 1.95 7.44 -8.96
C MET A 291 0.52 7.98 -9.17
N LEU A 292 0.09 8.94 -8.33
CA LEU A 292 -1.18 9.67 -8.45
C LEU A 292 -1.07 10.92 -9.35
N GLY A 293 0.09 11.17 -9.95
CA GLY A 293 0.35 12.33 -10.79
C GLY A 293 0.61 13.62 -10.01
N LEU A 294 0.84 13.57 -8.70
CA LEU A 294 1.13 14.76 -7.89
C LEU A 294 2.61 15.14 -8.05
N ALA A 295 2.87 16.40 -8.40
CA ALA A 295 4.24 16.92 -8.55
C ALA A 295 4.87 17.31 -7.20
N ALA A 296 6.20 17.21 -7.10
CA ALA A 296 6.94 17.53 -5.88
C ALA A 296 6.85 19.02 -5.48
N ASP A 297 6.59 19.93 -6.44
CA ASP A 297 6.61 21.39 -6.25
C ASP A 297 5.44 21.97 -5.41
N ARG A 298 4.73 21.13 -4.65
CA ARG A 298 3.74 21.59 -3.65
C ARG A 298 4.09 21.23 -2.20
N HIS A 299 4.93 20.23 -1.96
CA HIS A 299 5.30 19.83 -0.59
C HIS A 299 6.75 19.40 -0.58
N SER A 300 7.55 20.09 0.23
CA SER A 300 8.98 19.87 0.30
C SER A 300 9.26 18.43 0.73
N LEU A 301 9.96 17.67 -0.11
CA LEU A 301 10.65 16.44 0.27
C LEU A 301 11.81 16.82 1.21
N HIS A 302 11.49 17.35 2.40
CA HIS A 302 12.50 17.53 3.43
C HIS A 302 12.86 16.15 3.95
N SER A 303 14.13 15.82 3.81
CA SER A 303 14.82 14.89 4.69
C SER A 303 14.63 15.37 6.14
N VAL A 304 13.53 14.97 6.78
CA VAL A 304 13.51 14.92 8.24
C VAL A 304 14.40 13.73 8.57
N HIS A 305 15.65 14.03 8.94
CA HIS A 305 16.50 13.03 9.58
C HIS A 305 15.74 12.44 10.77
N ASP A 306 15.67 11.11 10.74
CA ASP A 306 15.36 10.12 11.80
C ASP A 306 15.04 10.63 13.20
#